data_AF-A0A7C2FVF4-F1
#
_entry.id   AF-A0A7C2FVF4-F1
#
_cell.length_a   1.000
_cell.length_b   1.000
_cell.length_c   1.000
_cell.angle_alpha   90.00
_cell.angle_beta   90.00
_cell.angle_gamma   90.00
#
_symmetry.space_group_name_H-M   'P 1'
#
loop_
_entity.id
_entity.type
_entity.pdbx_description
1 polymer ?
#
loop_
_entity_poly.entity_id
_entity_poly.type
_entity_poly.pdbx_seq_one_letter_code
_entity_poly.pdbx_strand_id
1 'polypeptide(L)'
;MAGMVLGGRYRLEAPLGSGGMAEVFRAVDERLGRRVAVKLLHPRALPPERERFFLEVRALSRLFHPGIVQVLDLGEEEGRPYFVMELVEGGTFDRLGPFEEGPEGERILRAAQMVMEALAHLHAQGILHRDLTPKNILLTREGYPKVMDLGLAYLLQESRHLTRTGYTLGTPLYMAPEQAKGLPLTPKADLYSFGAVLYRTLTGKPPFEGENDQAILFQHVYEAPRPPEALNPAVPRGVSEGVLGLLAKHPEERPSHPALFQGPLLDFQALRLATPRAGASRSGHYPFGPDPRRLGLRGKLDLGGEAAWPG
;
A
#
# COMPACT_ATOMS: atom_id res chain seq x y z
N MET A 1 29.35 -2.70 -8.46
CA MET A 1 28.87 -2.50 -7.07
C MET A 1 28.56 -3.82 -6.37
N ALA A 2 28.11 -4.88 -7.07
CA ALA A 2 28.06 -6.22 -6.49
C ALA A 2 29.45 -6.64 -5.95
N GLY A 3 29.51 -7.15 -4.72
CA GLY A 3 30.74 -7.51 -4.02
C GLY A 3 31.39 -6.38 -3.18
N MET A 4 30.93 -5.13 -3.30
CA MET A 4 31.37 -4.04 -2.42
C MET A 4 30.89 -4.29 -0.99
N VAL A 5 31.74 -4.01 0.00
CA VAL A 5 31.41 -4.12 1.43
C VAL A 5 31.33 -2.72 2.02
N LEU A 6 30.14 -2.30 2.42
CA LEU A 6 29.91 -1.00 3.06
C LEU A 6 30.16 -1.08 4.57
N GLY A 7 30.88 -0.11 5.12
CA GLY A 7 31.21 -0.03 6.55
C GLY A 7 31.96 -1.25 7.08
N GLY A 8 32.64 -2.01 6.21
CA GLY A 8 33.28 -3.27 6.55
C GLY A 8 32.32 -4.34 7.11
N ARG A 9 31.02 -4.26 6.80
CA ARG A 9 29.98 -5.15 7.36
C ARG A 9 28.91 -5.59 6.35
N TYR A 10 28.49 -4.71 5.46
CA TYR A 10 27.33 -4.95 4.59
C TYR A 10 27.80 -5.24 3.17
N ARG A 11 27.90 -6.52 2.81
CA ARG A 11 28.31 -6.92 1.46
C ARG A 11 27.13 -6.86 0.50
N LEU A 12 27.22 -6.00 -0.50
CA LEU A 12 26.19 -5.84 -1.53
C LEU A 12 26.16 -7.04 -2.48
N GLU A 13 24.98 -7.60 -2.70
CA GLU A 13 24.78 -8.77 -3.58
C GLU A 13 24.18 -8.37 -4.93
N ALA A 14 22.97 -7.83 -4.94
CA ALA A 14 22.21 -7.55 -6.16
C ALA A 14 21.37 -6.27 -6.02
N PRO A 15 21.19 -5.49 -7.10
CA PRO A 15 20.28 -4.35 -7.07
C PRO A 15 18.82 -4.83 -6.92
N LEU A 16 18.05 -4.12 -6.09
CA LEU A 16 16.61 -4.29 -5.91
C LEU A 16 15.83 -3.18 -6.63
N GLY A 17 16.43 -2.00 -6.77
CA GLY A 17 15.84 -0.87 -7.45
C GLY A 17 16.83 0.28 -7.59
N SER A 18 16.57 1.18 -8.53
CA SER A 18 17.36 2.39 -8.75
C SER A 18 16.40 3.54 -9.06
N GLY A 19 16.67 4.71 -8.51
CA GLY A 19 15.93 5.94 -8.78
C GLY A 19 16.87 7.14 -8.78
N GLY A 20 16.38 8.31 -9.17
CA GLY A 20 17.21 9.50 -9.35
C GLY A 20 17.97 9.99 -8.10
N MET A 21 17.60 9.51 -6.91
CA MET A 21 18.21 9.91 -5.63
C MET A 21 19.02 8.82 -4.95
N ALA A 22 18.74 7.54 -5.24
CA ALA A 22 19.33 6.43 -4.50
C ALA A 22 19.24 5.13 -5.28
N GLU A 23 20.14 4.21 -4.93
CA GLU A 23 20.12 2.82 -5.35
C GLU A 23 19.82 1.93 -4.15
N VAL A 24 18.99 0.92 -4.34
CA VAL A 24 18.65 -0.06 -3.31
C VAL A 24 19.24 -1.40 -3.70
N PHE A 25 19.96 -2.02 -2.77
CA PHE A 25 20.61 -3.32 -2.95
C PHE A 25 20.11 -4.30 -1.91
N ARG A 26 20.03 -5.57 -2.30
CA ARG A 26 20.10 -6.70 -1.38
C ARG A 26 21.53 -6.81 -0.91
N ALA A 27 21.71 -6.98 0.39
CA ALA A 27 23.03 -7.18 1.00
C ALA A 27 22.97 -8.25 2.09
N VAL A 28 24.14 -8.72 2.50
CA VAL A 28 24.32 -9.57 3.67
C VAL A 28 25.04 -8.77 4.75
N ASP A 29 24.46 -8.75 5.95
CA ASP A 29 25.14 -8.33 7.16
C ASP A 29 26.09 -9.45 7.59
N GLU A 30 27.39 -9.30 7.29
CA GLU A 30 28.38 -10.36 7.50
C GLU A 30 28.66 -10.66 8.97
N ARG A 31 28.28 -9.75 9.89
CA ARG A 31 28.40 -9.97 11.33
C ARG A 31 27.27 -10.81 11.89
N LEU A 32 26.05 -10.56 11.43
CA LEU A 32 24.85 -11.25 11.93
C LEU A 32 24.39 -12.40 11.04
N GLY A 33 24.97 -12.55 9.84
CA GLY A 33 24.62 -13.61 8.89
C GLY A 33 23.23 -13.48 8.27
N ARG A 34 22.61 -12.30 8.30
CA ARG A 34 21.25 -12.06 7.81
C ARG A 34 21.23 -11.22 6.53
N ARG A 35 20.21 -11.43 5.70
CA ARG A 35 19.95 -10.57 4.53
C ARG A 35 19.25 -9.29 4.96
N VAL A 36 19.65 -8.19 4.32
CA VAL A 36 19.13 -6.83 4.55
C VAL A 36 18.95 -6.11 3.22
N ALA A 37 18.19 -5.02 3.22
CA ALA A 37 18.17 -4.07 2.13
C ALA A 37 19.03 -2.85 2.50
N VAL A 38 19.85 -2.38 1.58
CA VAL A 38 20.69 -1.19 1.75
C VAL A 38 20.31 -0.17 0.71
N LYS A 39 19.86 1.01 1.15
CA LYS A 39 19.62 2.15 0.26
C LYS A 39 20.79 3.11 0.36
N LEU A 40 21.52 3.22 -0.75
CA LEU A 40 22.70 4.05 -0.91
C LEU A 40 22.33 5.31 -1.69
N LEU A 41 22.58 6.47 -1.13
CA LEU A 41 22.24 7.74 -1.78
C LEU A 41 23.27 8.10 -2.84
N HIS A 42 22.80 8.67 -3.95
CA HIS A 42 23.70 9.23 -4.95
C HIS A 42 24.39 10.50 -4.40
N PRO A 43 25.67 10.75 -4.74
CA PRO A 43 26.36 11.98 -4.33
C PRO A 43 25.62 13.25 -4.75
N ARG A 44 24.94 13.20 -5.89
CA ARG A 44 24.13 14.31 -6.42
C ARG A 44 22.82 14.53 -5.67
N ALA A 45 22.42 13.63 -4.79
CA ALA A 45 21.19 13.74 -3.99
C ALA A 45 21.47 14.18 -2.55
N LEU A 46 22.75 14.38 -2.20
CA LEU A 46 23.14 14.82 -0.86
C LEU A 46 22.53 16.20 -0.55
N PRO A 47 21.80 16.35 0.57
CA PRO A 47 21.35 17.65 1.01
C PRO A 47 22.57 18.50 1.44
N PRO A 48 22.52 19.83 1.28
CA PRO A 48 23.52 20.75 1.82
C PRO A 48 23.69 20.58 3.33
N GLU A 49 22.59 20.26 4.02
CA GLU A 49 22.50 20.06 5.47
C GLU A 49 22.57 18.56 5.84
N ARG A 50 23.72 17.93 5.59
CA ARG A 50 23.97 16.51 5.90
C ARG A 50 23.61 16.12 7.34
N GLU A 51 23.90 16.98 8.30
CA GLU A 51 23.61 16.73 9.72
C GLU A 51 22.11 16.60 10.01
N ARG A 52 21.30 17.45 9.37
CA ARG A 52 19.83 17.40 9.49
C ARG A 52 19.27 16.10 8.92
N PHE A 53 19.78 15.67 7.76
CA PHE A 53 19.39 14.40 7.16
C PHE A 53 19.67 13.21 8.08
N PHE A 54 20.86 13.16 8.69
CA PHE A 54 21.19 12.08 9.64
C PHE A 54 20.35 12.14 10.93
N LEU A 55 20.00 13.33 11.41
CA LEU A 55 19.10 13.49 12.55
C LEU A 55 17.71 12.94 12.25
N GLU A 56 17.18 13.21 11.06
CA GLU A 56 15.85 12.73 10.64
C GLU A 56 15.84 11.22 10.42
N VAL A 57 16.86 10.65 9.77
CA VAL A 57 16.98 9.18 9.64
C VAL A 57 17.08 8.50 11.01
N ARG A 58 17.79 9.10 11.97
CA ARG A 58 17.85 8.61 13.37
C ARG A 58 16.51 8.72 14.10
N ALA A 59 15.70 9.72 13.78
CA ALA A 59 14.35 9.81 14.32
C ALA A 59 13.47 8.67 13.74
N LEU A 60 13.58 8.42 12.44
CA LEU A 60 12.85 7.33 11.78
C LEU A 60 13.27 5.95 12.28
N SER A 61 14.54 5.74 12.65
CA SER A 61 15.00 4.44 13.16
C SER A 61 14.44 4.07 14.55
N ARG A 62 13.86 5.03 15.26
CA ARG A 62 13.17 4.80 16.54
C ARG A 62 11.71 4.39 16.37
N LEU A 63 11.18 4.44 15.14
CA LEU A 63 9.85 3.93 14.83
C LEU A 63 9.85 2.41 14.85
N PHE A 64 8.94 1.84 15.64
CA PHE A 64 8.71 0.40 15.71
C PHE A 64 7.23 0.12 15.53
N HIS A 65 6.88 -0.48 14.39
CA HIS A 65 5.52 -0.94 14.10
C HIS A 65 5.59 -2.12 13.11
N PRO A 66 4.78 -3.17 13.28
CA PRO A 66 4.82 -4.35 12.39
C PRO A 66 4.53 -3.99 10.92
N GLY A 67 3.67 -2.99 10.68
CA GLY A 67 3.33 -2.48 9.35
C GLY A 67 4.27 -1.40 8.79
N ILE A 68 5.45 -1.18 9.40
CA ILE A 68 6.46 -0.24 8.91
C ILE A 68 7.78 -1.00 8.70
N VAL A 69 8.52 -0.67 7.64
CA VAL A 69 9.86 -1.21 7.39
C VAL A 69 10.84 -0.63 8.41
N GLN A 70 11.47 -1.51 9.18
CA GLN A 70 12.44 -1.14 10.20
C GLN A 70 13.77 -0.70 9.59
N VAL A 71 14.23 0.49 9.97
CA VAL A 71 15.63 0.91 9.77
C VAL A 71 16.49 0.25 10.85
N LEU A 72 17.51 -0.48 10.42
CA LEU A 72 18.39 -1.29 11.25
C LEU A 72 19.73 -0.61 11.55
N ASP A 73 20.26 0.14 10.58
CA ASP A 73 21.55 0.82 10.72
C ASP A 73 21.66 2.00 9.75
N LEU A 74 22.65 2.86 10.01
CA LEU A 74 22.95 4.06 9.23
C LEU A 74 24.47 4.23 9.19
N GLY A 75 25.01 4.49 8.00
CA GLY A 75 26.44 4.73 7.83
C GLY A 75 26.75 5.64 6.64
N GLU A 76 28.05 5.83 6.42
CA GLU A 76 28.58 6.59 5.30
C GLU A 76 29.81 5.86 4.75
N GLU A 77 29.90 5.74 3.43
CA GLU A 77 31.04 5.14 2.73
C GLU A 77 31.47 6.09 1.61
N GLU A 78 32.75 6.49 1.59
CA GLU A 78 33.28 7.42 0.56
C GLU A 78 32.45 8.70 0.36
N GLY A 79 31.90 9.28 1.42
CA GLY A 79 31.04 10.47 1.27
C GLY A 79 29.60 10.14 0.84
N ARG A 80 29.18 8.88 0.82
CA ARG A 80 27.81 8.47 0.45
C ARG A 80 27.09 7.87 1.65
N PRO A 81 26.07 8.55 2.18
CA PRO A 81 25.19 8.00 3.21
C PRO A 81 24.46 6.77 2.68
N TYR A 82 24.36 5.76 3.52
CA TYR A 82 23.51 4.61 3.30
C TYR A 82 22.73 4.28 4.56
N PHE A 83 21.54 3.72 4.39
CA PHE A 83 20.77 3.15 5.47
C PHE A 83 20.46 1.70 5.18
N VAL A 84 20.50 0.92 6.24
CA VAL A 84 20.23 -0.51 6.24
C VAL A 84 18.85 -0.71 6.84
N MET A 85 18.02 -1.49 6.17
CA MET A 85 16.66 -1.80 6.60
C MET A 85 16.39 -3.29 6.46
N GLU A 86 15.33 -3.75 7.12
CA GLU A 86 14.87 -5.13 6.92
C GLU A 86 14.59 -5.39 5.43
N LEU A 87 14.93 -6.59 4.97
CA LEU A 87 14.60 -7.02 3.61
C LEU A 87 13.18 -7.59 3.61
N VAL A 88 12.26 -6.90 2.95
CA VAL A 88 10.88 -7.37 2.76
C VAL A 88 10.75 -8.04 1.40
N GLU A 89 10.33 -9.30 1.41
CA GLU A 89 10.21 -10.13 0.20
C GLU A 89 8.76 -10.57 0.04
N GLY A 90 8.12 -10.25 -1.09
CA GLY A 90 6.70 -10.56 -1.36
C GLY A 90 6.11 -9.66 -2.44
N GLY A 91 6.79 -8.54 -2.71
CA GLY A 91 6.43 -7.60 -3.77
C GLY A 91 5.69 -6.40 -3.20
N THR A 92 4.87 -5.76 -4.04
CA THR A 92 4.18 -4.51 -3.75
C THR A 92 2.70 -4.76 -3.49
N PHE A 93 2.05 -3.85 -2.76
CA PHE A 93 0.66 -3.98 -2.31
C PHE A 93 -0.35 -4.22 -3.44
N ASP A 94 -0.11 -3.64 -4.61
CA ASP A 94 -0.96 -3.81 -5.80
C ASP A 94 -1.01 -5.26 -6.32
N ARG A 95 -0.06 -6.12 -5.95
CA ARG A 95 -0.08 -7.55 -6.27
C ARG A 95 -1.17 -8.34 -5.54
N LEU A 96 -1.79 -7.77 -4.51
CA LEU A 96 -2.87 -8.45 -3.80
C LEU A 96 -4.17 -8.50 -4.60
N GLY A 97 -4.33 -7.66 -5.62
CA GLY A 97 -5.56 -7.59 -6.40
C GLY A 97 -5.38 -7.82 -7.92
N PRO A 98 -6.42 -7.62 -8.73
CA PRO A 98 -7.73 -7.02 -8.40
C PRO A 98 -8.55 -7.76 -7.33
N PHE A 99 -9.54 -7.09 -6.75
CA PHE A 99 -10.38 -7.70 -5.71
C PHE A 99 -11.19 -8.88 -6.25
N GLU A 100 -11.13 -10.00 -5.53
CA GLU A 100 -11.92 -11.20 -5.81
C GLU A 100 -12.67 -11.63 -4.54
N GLU A 101 -13.82 -12.27 -4.73
CA GLU A 101 -14.52 -12.91 -3.62
C GLU A 101 -13.68 -14.02 -2.97
N GLY A 102 -13.94 -14.30 -1.69
CA GLY A 102 -13.26 -15.38 -0.98
C GLY A 102 -11.97 -14.95 -0.27
N PRO A 103 -11.01 -15.88 -0.07
CA PRO A 103 -9.81 -15.63 0.74
C PRO A 103 -8.88 -14.53 0.22
N GLU A 104 -8.86 -14.27 -1.10
CA GLU A 104 -8.05 -13.21 -1.72
C GLU A 104 -8.54 -11.82 -1.32
N GLY A 105 -9.84 -11.53 -1.52
CA GLY A 105 -10.43 -10.27 -1.08
C GLY A 105 -10.26 -10.01 0.41
N GLU A 106 -10.40 -11.06 1.24
CA GLU A 106 -10.18 -10.96 2.69
C GLU A 106 -8.73 -10.54 3.02
N ARG A 107 -7.73 -11.02 2.25
CA ARG A 107 -6.32 -10.60 2.43
C ARG A 107 -6.13 -9.13 2.05
N ILE A 108 -6.74 -8.64 0.97
CA ILE A 108 -6.69 -7.21 0.61
C ILE A 108 -7.26 -6.35 1.74
N LEU A 109 -8.42 -6.71 2.30
CA LEU A 109 -9.07 -5.93 3.36
C LEU A 109 -8.26 -5.94 4.67
N ARG A 110 -7.70 -7.10 5.05
CA ARG A 110 -6.77 -7.18 6.19
C ARG A 110 -5.54 -6.30 5.98
N ALA A 111 -4.94 -6.38 4.79
CA ALA A 111 -3.77 -5.56 4.48
C ALA A 111 -4.13 -4.06 4.50
N ALA A 112 -5.30 -3.68 3.97
CA ALA A 112 -5.75 -2.30 4.02
C ALA A 112 -5.93 -1.78 5.45
N GLN A 113 -6.49 -2.60 6.33
CA GLN A 113 -6.62 -2.32 7.76
C GLN A 113 -5.25 -2.12 8.43
N MET A 114 -4.27 -2.99 8.17
CA MET A 114 -2.92 -2.87 8.71
C MET A 114 -2.17 -1.62 8.20
N VAL A 115 -2.39 -1.20 6.95
CA VAL A 115 -1.81 0.05 6.43
C VAL A 115 -2.43 1.26 7.15
N MET A 116 -3.74 1.28 7.39
CA MET A 116 -4.38 2.35 8.16
C MET A 116 -3.81 2.46 9.59
N GLU A 117 -3.56 1.33 10.24
CA GLU A 117 -2.90 1.28 11.56
C GLU A 117 -1.47 1.82 11.51
N ALA A 118 -0.69 1.43 10.50
CA ALA A 118 0.67 1.92 10.31
C ALA A 118 0.72 3.44 10.06
N LEU A 119 -0.18 3.97 9.23
CA LEU A 119 -0.30 5.41 8.99
C LEU A 119 -0.71 6.16 10.25
N ALA A 120 -1.70 5.64 10.99
CA ALA A 120 -2.09 6.25 12.27
C ALA A 120 -0.92 6.30 13.27
N HIS A 121 -0.10 5.24 13.33
CA HIS A 121 1.10 5.21 14.15
C HIS A 121 2.12 6.28 13.74
N LEU A 122 2.37 6.46 12.44
CA LEU A 122 3.25 7.52 11.92
C LEU A 122 2.72 8.92 12.27
N HIS A 123 1.42 9.14 12.02
CA HIS A 123 0.77 10.42 12.23
C HIS A 123 0.75 10.82 13.71
N ALA A 124 0.59 9.85 14.63
CA ALA A 124 0.68 10.09 16.07
C ALA A 124 2.08 10.58 16.52
N GLN A 125 3.12 10.31 15.73
CA GLN A 125 4.47 10.80 15.96
C GLN A 125 4.79 12.09 15.19
N GLY A 126 3.79 12.69 14.53
CA GLY A 126 3.95 13.91 13.73
C GLY A 126 4.68 13.69 12.40
N ILE A 127 4.77 12.44 11.93
CA ILE A 127 5.50 12.07 10.72
C ILE A 127 4.51 11.88 9.57
N LEU A 128 4.77 12.56 8.44
CA LEU A 128 4.02 12.41 7.20
C LEU A 128 4.83 11.60 6.19
N HIS A 129 4.17 10.72 5.44
CA HIS A 129 4.81 9.91 4.42
C HIS A 129 5.10 10.72 3.13
N ARG A 130 4.12 11.48 2.62
CA ARG A 130 4.19 12.41 1.47
C ARG A 130 4.37 11.82 0.07
N ASP A 131 4.85 10.58 -0.06
CA ASP A 131 4.96 9.87 -1.35
C ASP A 131 4.39 8.45 -1.28
N LEU A 132 3.20 8.28 -0.72
CA LEU A 132 2.64 6.94 -0.56
C LEU A 132 2.15 6.40 -1.91
N THR A 133 2.74 5.30 -2.35
CA THR A 133 2.53 4.68 -3.67
C THR A 133 2.63 3.15 -3.55
N PRO A 134 2.22 2.34 -4.55
CA PRO A 134 2.29 0.89 -4.44
C PRO A 134 3.71 0.36 -4.20
N LYS A 135 4.73 1.01 -4.78
CA LYS A 135 6.15 0.68 -4.57
C LYS A 135 6.64 0.92 -3.14
N ASN A 136 5.93 1.76 -2.37
CA ASN A 136 6.29 2.13 -1.00
C ASN A 136 5.44 1.38 0.04
N ILE A 137 4.58 0.45 -0.39
CA ILE A 137 3.87 -0.47 0.49
C ILE A 137 4.25 -1.89 0.05
N LEU A 138 5.22 -2.47 0.73
CA LEU A 138 5.74 -3.80 0.43
C LEU A 138 4.90 -4.88 1.12
N LEU A 139 4.98 -6.10 0.61
CA LEU A 139 4.37 -7.28 1.21
C LEU A 139 5.45 -8.23 1.71
N THR A 140 5.27 -8.79 2.90
CA THR A 140 6.03 -9.96 3.34
C THR A 140 5.62 -11.20 2.54
N ARG A 141 6.34 -12.32 2.71
CA ARG A 141 6.03 -13.58 2.01
C ARG A 141 4.66 -14.14 2.40
N GLU A 142 4.23 -13.79 3.60
CA GLU A 142 2.93 -14.14 4.18
C GLU A 142 1.82 -13.16 3.73
N GLY A 143 2.16 -12.12 2.96
CA GLY A 143 1.21 -11.14 2.42
C GLY A 143 0.86 -10.00 3.37
N TYR A 144 1.64 -9.78 4.43
CA TYR A 144 1.43 -8.65 5.34
C TYR A 144 2.07 -7.36 4.80
N PRO A 145 1.38 -6.21 4.85
CA PRO A 145 1.91 -4.97 4.33
C PRO A 145 2.93 -4.31 5.26
N LYS A 146 3.94 -3.67 4.68
CA LYS A 146 4.90 -2.81 5.36
C LYS A 146 5.13 -1.53 4.57
N VAL A 147 4.87 -0.39 5.19
CA VAL A 147 5.12 0.95 4.63
C VAL A 147 6.62 1.26 4.71
N MET A 148 7.21 1.75 3.63
CA MET A 148 8.64 2.09 3.53
C MET A 148 8.86 3.49 2.95
N ASP A 149 10.11 3.97 2.94
CA ASP A 149 10.49 5.25 2.33
C ASP A 149 9.77 6.48 2.92
N LEU A 150 9.57 6.45 4.24
CA LEU A 150 8.95 7.51 5.06
C LEU A 150 9.61 8.88 4.84
N GLY A 151 9.01 9.77 4.06
CA GLY A 151 9.37 11.19 3.97
C GLY A 151 10.80 11.53 3.51
N LEU A 152 11.70 10.53 3.32
CA LEU A 152 13.11 10.73 2.99
C LEU A 152 13.29 11.45 1.65
N ALA A 153 12.38 11.21 0.70
CA ALA A 153 12.37 11.93 -0.57
C ALA A 153 12.15 13.44 -0.37
N TYR A 154 11.27 13.82 0.54
CA TYR A 154 11.05 15.23 0.87
C TYR A 154 12.27 15.84 1.57
N LEU A 155 12.88 15.13 2.51
CA LEU A 155 14.07 15.61 3.23
C LEU A 155 15.26 15.87 2.29
N LEU A 156 15.40 15.03 1.25
CA LEU A 156 16.39 15.24 0.18
C LEU A 156 16.01 16.39 -0.78
N GLN A 157 14.74 16.81 -0.81
CA GLN A 157 14.22 17.83 -1.72
C GLN A 157 13.97 19.20 -1.07
N GLU A 158 13.77 19.30 0.25
CA GLU A 158 13.57 20.57 0.97
C GLU A 158 14.74 21.55 0.75
N SER A 159 15.94 21.00 0.52
CA SER A 159 17.15 21.76 0.17
C SER A 159 17.20 22.32 -1.26
N ARG A 160 16.27 21.92 -2.12
CA ARG A 160 16.13 22.41 -3.49
C ARG A 160 14.79 23.10 -3.58
N HIS A 161 14.78 24.43 -3.47
CA HIS A 161 13.60 25.27 -3.68
C HIS A 161 12.62 24.67 -4.70
N LEU A 162 11.35 24.59 -4.28
CA LEU A 162 10.18 23.96 -4.90
C LEU A 162 9.84 24.39 -6.36
N THR A 163 10.73 25.02 -7.10
CA THR A 163 10.41 25.72 -8.36
C THR A 163 11.45 25.52 -9.47
N ARG A 164 12.09 24.34 -9.57
CA ARG A 164 12.88 24.02 -10.76
C ARG A 164 12.11 23.14 -11.74
N THR A 165 11.32 23.83 -12.57
CA THR A 165 10.91 23.49 -13.94
C THR A 165 10.87 21.99 -14.32
N GLY A 166 9.66 21.43 -14.42
CA GLY A 166 9.40 20.22 -15.22
C GLY A 166 9.47 18.86 -14.53
N TYR A 167 9.73 18.81 -13.22
CA TYR A 167 9.60 17.58 -12.42
C TYR A 167 8.36 17.67 -11.55
N THR A 168 7.29 16.96 -11.90
CA THR A 168 6.14 16.76 -11.02
C THR A 168 6.63 16.08 -9.74
N LEU A 169 6.41 16.71 -8.57
CA LEU A 169 6.86 16.19 -7.27
C LEU A 169 6.01 14.97 -6.87
N GLY A 170 6.44 13.77 -7.24
CA GLY A 170 5.79 12.51 -6.87
C GLY A 170 5.17 11.80 -8.07
N THR A 171 4.37 10.76 -7.80
CA THR A 171 3.67 10.02 -8.85
C THR A 171 2.24 10.57 -8.97
N PRO A 172 1.87 11.31 -10.03
CA PRO A 172 0.61 12.05 -10.13
C PRO A 172 -0.63 11.22 -9.78
N LEU A 173 -0.62 9.92 -10.14
CA LEU A 173 -1.69 8.95 -9.92
C LEU A 173 -2.12 8.73 -8.46
N TYR A 174 -1.30 9.17 -7.49
CA TYR A 174 -1.57 8.95 -6.06
C TYR A 174 -1.49 10.26 -5.26
N MET A 175 -1.40 11.41 -5.93
CA MET A 175 -1.17 12.69 -5.27
C MET A 175 -2.47 13.24 -4.66
N ALA A 176 -2.39 13.70 -3.41
CA ALA A 176 -3.51 14.39 -2.77
C ALA A 176 -3.82 15.75 -3.44
N PRO A 177 -5.08 16.22 -3.43
CA PRO A 177 -5.48 17.51 -4.02
C PRO A 177 -4.68 18.69 -3.48
N GLU A 178 -4.42 18.72 -2.17
CA GLU A 178 -3.61 19.74 -1.52
C GLU A 178 -2.14 19.69 -1.95
N GLN A 179 -1.60 18.50 -2.22
CA GLN A 179 -0.25 18.32 -2.73
C GLN A 179 -0.13 18.79 -4.18
N ALA A 180 -1.12 18.48 -5.02
CA ALA A 180 -1.22 18.96 -6.40
C ALA A 180 -1.29 20.50 -6.49
N LYS A 181 -1.92 21.13 -5.49
CA LYS A 181 -2.02 22.59 -5.36
C LYS A 181 -0.81 23.24 -4.69
N GLY A 182 0.16 22.46 -4.20
CA GLY A 182 1.30 22.98 -3.44
C GLY A 182 0.91 23.59 -2.08
N LEU A 183 -0.21 23.15 -1.50
CA LEU A 183 -0.66 23.60 -0.18
C LEU A 183 0.06 22.83 0.94
N PRO A 184 0.08 23.38 2.17
CA PRO A 184 0.61 22.67 3.34
C PRO A 184 -0.05 21.31 3.53
N LEU A 185 0.76 20.28 3.73
CA LEU A 185 0.28 18.91 3.90
C LEU A 185 -0.03 18.61 5.37
N THR A 186 -1.06 17.79 5.56
CA THR A 186 -1.46 17.22 6.85
C THR A 186 -1.47 15.69 6.77
N PRO A 187 -1.65 14.95 7.88
CA PRO A 187 -1.86 13.50 7.86
C PRO A 187 -2.88 13.00 6.84
N LYS A 188 -3.88 13.84 6.53
CA LYS A 188 -4.95 13.53 5.56
C LYS A 188 -4.43 13.35 4.13
N ALA A 189 -3.28 13.91 3.77
CA ALA A 189 -2.68 13.72 2.46
C ALA A 189 -2.26 12.26 2.25
N ASP A 190 -1.62 11.64 3.25
CA ASP A 190 -1.23 10.23 3.18
C ASP A 190 -2.44 9.29 3.08
N LEU A 191 -3.54 9.63 3.78
CA LEU A 191 -4.80 8.88 3.72
C LEU A 191 -5.41 8.90 2.32
N TYR A 192 -5.35 10.06 1.64
CA TYR A 192 -5.79 10.17 0.26
C TYR A 192 -4.93 9.32 -0.68
N SER A 193 -3.59 9.42 -0.55
CA SER A 193 -2.67 8.63 -1.35
C SER A 193 -2.87 7.14 -1.13
N PHE A 194 -3.14 6.72 0.11
CA PHE A 194 -3.50 5.33 0.40
C PHE A 194 -4.83 4.93 -0.25
N GLY A 195 -5.85 5.80 -0.20
CA GLY A 195 -7.12 5.60 -0.90
C GLY A 195 -6.91 5.35 -2.39
N ALA A 196 -6.01 6.10 -3.05
CA ALA A 196 -5.68 5.91 -4.46
C ALA A 196 -4.96 4.58 -4.73
N VAL A 197 -4.04 4.16 -3.85
CA VAL A 197 -3.37 2.85 -3.93
C VAL A 197 -4.37 1.71 -3.76
N LEU A 198 -5.24 1.81 -2.75
CA LEU A 198 -6.25 0.79 -2.47
C LEU A 198 -7.28 0.71 -3.59
N TYR A 199 -7.74 1.85 -4.12
CA TYR A 199 -8.61 1.89 -5.30
C TYR A 199 -8.01 1.10 -6.47
N ARG A 200 -6.74 1.34 -6.78
CA ARG A 200 -6.04 0.61 -7.84
C ARG A 200 -5.94 -0.87 -7.56
N THR A 201 -5.62 -1.22 -6.32
CA THR A 201 -5.50 -2.62 -5.91
C THR A 201 -6.84 -3.34 -6.01
N LEU A 202 -7.96 -2.67 -5.70
CA LEU A 202 -9.28 -3.27 -5.77
C LEU A 202 -9.81 -3.42 -7.21
N THR A 203 -9.56 -2.43 -8.05
CA THR A 203 -10.19 -2.34 -9.39
C THR A 203 -9.25 -2.72 -10.54
N GLY A 204 -7.95 -2.83 -10.28
CA GLY A 204 -6.90 -2.97 -11.29
C GLY A 204 -6.52 -1.66 -12.01
N LYS A 205 -7.22 -0.55 -11.75
CA LYS A 205 -7.01 0.76 -12.40
C LYS A 205 -6.90 1.89 -11.38
N PRO A 206 -6.06 2.91 -11.60
CA PRO A 206 -6.04 4.08 -10.71
C PRO A 206 -7.40 4.81 -10.71
N PRO A 207 -7.67 5.65 -9.70
CA PRO A 207 -8.92 6.43 -9.65
C PRO A 207 -9.07 7.39 -10.83
N PHE A 208 -7.95 7.83 -11.40
CA PHE A 208 -7.85 8.84 -12.44
C PHE A 208 -6.79 8.44 -13.48
N GLU A 209 -7.10 8.64 -14.76
CA GLU A 209 -6.23 8.37 -15.90
C GLU A 209 -6.31 9.58 -16.84
N GLY A 210 -5.16 9.98 -17.39
CA GLY A 210 -5.08 11.13 -18.29
C GLY A 210 -3.88 11.01 -19.23
N GLU A 211 -3.93 11.76 -20.33
CA GLU A 211 -2.89 11.74 -21.37
C GLU A 211 -1.54 12.31 -20.88
N ASN A 212 -1.55 13.07 -19.79
CA ASN A 212 -0.36 13.65 -19.17
C ASN A 212 -0.58 13.88 -17.67
N ASP A 213 0.52 14.18 -16.97
CA ASP A 213 0.53 14.46 -15.52
C ASP A 213 -0.44 15.58 -15.12
N GLN A 214 -0.54 16.65 -15.90
CA GLN A 214 -1.38 17.81 -15.56
C GLN A 214 -2.87 17.46 -15.61
N ALA A 215 -3.28 16.63 -16.58
CA ALA A 215 -4.63 16.11 -16.67
C ALA A 215 -4.98 15.24 -15.44
N ILE A 216 -4.07 14.34 -15.05
CA ILE A 216 -4.25 13.50 -13.86
C ILE A 216 -4.36 14.36 -12.58
N LEU A 217 -3.49 15.36 -12.41
CA LEU A 217 -3.55 16.28 -11.27
C LEU A 217 -4.85 17.08 -11.25
N PHE A 218 -5.33 17.54 -12.41
CA PHE A 218 -6.61 18.22 -12.52
C PHE A 218 -7.76 17.33 -12.03
N GLN A 219 -7.80 16.07 -12.45
CA GLN A 219 -8.82 15.11 -12.02
C GLN A 219 -8.76 14.85 -10.51
N HIS A 220 -7.55 14.68 -9.95
CA HIS A 220 -7.36 14.57 -8.50
C HIS A 220 -7.96 15.78 -7.76
N VAL A 221 -7.82 16.98 -8.30
CA VAL A 221 -8.31 18.21 -7.66
C VAL A 221 -9.82 18.42 -7.83
N TYR A 222 -10.38 18.14 -9.00
CA TYR A 222 -11.72 18.63 -9.36
C TYR A 222 -12.74 17.53 -9.66
N GLU A 223 -12.34 16.33 -10.05
CA GLU A 223 -13.26 15.27 -10.51
C GLU A 223 -13.54 14.22 -9.43
N ALA A 224 -14.79 13.76 -9.30
CA ALA A 224 -15.10 12.64 -8.42
C ALA A 224 -14.62 11.32 -9.07
N PRO A 225 -13.95 10.42 -8.32
CA PRO A 225 -13.58 9.12 -8.85
C PRO A 225 -14.83 8.27 -9.06
N ARG A 226 -14.80 7.38 -10.06
CA ARG A 226 -15.88 6.40 -10.26
C ARG A 226 -15.93 5.46 -9.03
N PRO A 227 -17.10 5.03 -8.55
CA PRO A 227 -17.16 4.08 -7.44
C PRO A 227 -16.45 2.75 -7.77
N PRO A 228 -15.56 2.22 -6.90
CA PRO A 228 -14.88 0.94 -7.10
C PRO A 228 -15.77 -0.23 -7.52
N GLU A 229 -16.94 -0.39 -6.91
CA GLU A 229 -17.93 -1.43 -7.20
C GLU A 229 -18.56 -1.30 -8.60
N ALA A 230 -18.56 -0.09 -9.16
CA ALA A 230 -19.02 0.14 -10.54
C ALA A 230 -17.98 -0.29 -11.57
N LEU A 231 -16.71 -0.48 -11.19
CA LEU A 231 -15.65 -1.03 -12.03
C LEU A 231 -15.40 -2.52 -11.77
N ASN A 232 -15.49 -2.93 -10.51
CA ASN A 232 -15.36 -4.32 -10.08
C ASN A 232 -16.51 -4.67 -9.13
N PRO A 233 -17.59 -5.32 -9.63
CA PRO A 233 -18.76 -5.69 -8.83
C PRO A 233 -18.48 -6.62 -7.64
N ALA A 234 -17.32 -7.29 -7.61
CA ALA A 234 -16.91 -8.11 -6.46
C ALA A 234 -16.55 -7.26 -5.23
N VAL A 235 -16.23 -5.97 -5.41
CA VAL A 235 -15.89 -5.06 -4.30
C VAL A 235 -17.14 -4.77 -3.48
N PRO A 236 -17.17 -5.10 -2.17
CA PRO A 236 -18.32 -4.81 -1.32
C PRO A 236 -18.56 -3.31 -1.19
N ARG A 237 -19.83 -2.90 -1.15
CA ARG A 237 -20.22 -1.49 -1.03
C ARG A 237 -19.56 -0.76 0.13
N GLY A 238 -19.51 -1.36 1.32
CA GLY A 238 -18.87 -0.73 2.49
C GLY A 238 -17.36 -0.50 2.31
N VAL A 239 -16.68 -1.36 1.54
CA VAL A 239 -15.27 -1.16 1.17
C VAL A 239 -15.14 0.00 0.19
N SER A 240 -16.02 0.05 -0.81
CA SER A 240 -16.06 1.15 -1.78
C SER A 240 -16.29 2.51 -1.10
N GLU A 241 -17.28 2.60 -0.21
CA GLU A 241 -17.58 3.82 0.55
C GLU A 241 -16.38 4.27 1.39
N GLY A 242 -15.67 3.33 2.04
CA GLY A 242 -14.43 3.62 2.76
C GLY A 242 -13.33 4.19 1.87
N VAL A 243 -13.13 3.61 0.68
CA VAL A 243 -12.13 4.09 -0.31
C VAL A 243 -12.50 5.47 -0.85
N LEU A 244 -13.77 5.68 -1.21
CA LEU A 244 -14.25 6.97 -1.68
C LEU A 244 -14.14 8.06 -0.60
N GLY A 245 -14.38 7.71 0.67
CA GLY A 245 -14.15 8.58 1.81
C GLY A 245 -12.69 9.03 1.94
N LEU A 246 -11.73 8.11 1.76
CA LEU A 246 -10.30 8.46 1.72
C LEU A 246 -9.97 9.40 0.55
N LEU A 247 -10.66 9.24 -0.59
CA LEU A 247 -10.50 10.05 -1.81
C LEU A 247 -11.30 11.36 -1.81
N ALA A 248 -11.88 11.77 -0.68
CA ALA A 248 -12.57 13.04 -0.56
C ALA A 248 -11.64 14.22 -0.88
N LYS A 249 -12.18 15.23 -1.58
CA LYS A 249 -11.36 16.35 -2.08
C LYS A 249 -10.90 17.25 -0.95
N HIS A 250 -11.78 17.47 0.02
CA HIS A 250 -11.51 18.24 1.22
C HIS A 250 -10.87 17.35 2.30
N PRO A 251 -9.66 17.69 2.81
CA PRO A 251 -8.95 16.87 3.80
C PRO A 251 -9.76 16.54 5.07
N GLU A 252 -10.60 17.46 5.51
CA GLU A 252 -11.47 17.34 6.69
C GLU A 252 -12.57 16.30 6.55
N GLU A 253 -13.00 16.00 5.31
CA GLU A 253 -14.01 14.98 5.01
C GLU A 253 -13.45 13.55 5.07
N ARG A 254 -12.12 13.41 5.00
CA ARG A 254 -11.47 12.09 4.94
C ARG A 254 -11.51 11.42 6.31
N PRO A 255 -11.94 10.15 6.41
CA PRO A 255 -11.89 9.42 7.67
C PRO A 255 -10.44 9.18 8.09
N SER A 256 -10.14 9.29 9.38
CA SER A 256 -8.80 9.01 9.95
C SER A 256 -8.80 7.90 11.00
N HIS A 257 -9.93 7.22 11.20
CA HIS A 257 -10.00 6.15 12.17
C HIS A 257 -9.15 4.96 11.70
N PRO A 258 -8.22 4.44 12.52
CA PRO A 258 -7.34 3.34 12.10
C PRO A 258 -8.13 2.09 11.72
N ALA A 259 -9.28 1.84 12.38
CA ALA A 259 -10.17 0.71 12.12
C ALA A 259 -11.18 0.89 10.96
N LEU A 260 -10.92 1.79 10.01
CA LEU A 260 -11.85 2.14 8.92
C LEU A 260 -12.36 0.90 8.16
N PHE A 261 -11.50 -0.09 7.92
CA PHE A 261 -11.84 -1.29 7.15
C PHE A 261 -12.19 -2.49 8.01
N GLN A 262 -12.18 -2.36 9.35
CA GLN A 262 -12.53 -3.46 10.25
C GLN A 262 -13.99 -3.89 10.11
N GLY A 263 -14.92 -2.94 10.07
CA GLY A 263 -16.35 -3.22 9.82
C GLY A 263 -16.57 -3.92 8.48
N PRO A 264 -16.14 -3.31 7.35
CA PRO A 264 -16.24 -3.94 6.04
C PRO A 264 -15.60 -5.33 5.94
N LEU A 265 -14.47 -5.56 6.64
CA LEU A 265 -13.83 -6.87 6.71
C LEU A 265 -14.69 -7.90 7.45
N LEU A 266 -15.27 -7.54 8.60
CA LEU A 266 -16.14 -8.42 9.38
C LEU A 266 -17.41 -8.77 8.59
N ASP A 267 -18.02 -7.79 7.93
CA ASP A 267 -19.19 -8.00 7.08
C ASP A 267 -18.87 -8.96 5.92
N PHE A 268 -17.72 -8.77 5.26
CA PHE A 268 -17.26 -9.65 4.19
C PHE A 268 -17.01 -11.08 4.69
N GLN A 269 -16.40 -11.24 5.86
CA GLN A 269 -16.18 -12.56 6.48
C GLN A 269 -17.50 -13.24 6.81
N ALA A 270 -18.47 -12.50 7.37
CA ALA A 270 -19.79 -13.03 7.70
C ALA A 270 -20.53 -13.49 6.44
N LEU A 271 -20.51 -12.70 5.37
CA LEU A 271 -21.11 -13.07 4.08
C LEU A 271 -20.48 -14.36 3.54
N ARG A 272 -19.15 -14.48 3.56
CA ARG A 272 -18.44 -15.68 3.07
C ARG A 272 -18.80 -16.94 3.86
N LEU A 273 -19.07 -16.82 5.16
CA LEU A 273 -19.50 -17.94 6.00
C LEU A 273 -20.98 -18.27 5.79
N ALA A 274 -21.80 -17.28 5.46
CA ALA A 274 -23.23 -17.42 5.21
C ALA A 274 -23.55 -17.96 3.80
N THR A 275 -22.67 -17.74 2.80
CA THR A 275 -22.85 -18.31 1.46
C THR A 275 -22.67 -19.83 1.53
N PRO A 276 -23.71 -20.65 1.27
CA PRO A 276 -23.55 -22.09 1.24
C PRO A 276 -22.58 -22.45 0.13
N ARG A 277 -21.45 -23.10 0.47
CA ARG A 277 -20.58 -23.77 -0.51
C ARG A 277 -21.26 -25.04 -1.04
N ALA A 278 -22.44 -24.91 -1.63
CA ALA A 278 -23.19 -25.99 -2.25
C ALA A 278 -22.96 -25.95 -3.76
N GLY A 279 -21.82 -26.49 -4.19
CA GLY A 279 -21.65 -26.91 -5.59
C GLY A 279 -22.38 -28.24 -5.81
N ALA A 280 -22.97 -28.43 -6.99
CA ALA A 280 -23.82 -29.56 -7.35
C ALA A 280 -23.17 -30.96 -7.27
N SER A 281 -21.88 -31.07 -6.95
CA SER A 281 -21.10 -32.32 -7.01
C SER A 281 -20.52 -32.83 -5.69
N ARG A 282 -20.93 -32.31 -4.52
CA ARG A 282 -20.42 -32.82 -3.23
C ARG A 282 -21.53 -33.45 -2.38
N SER A 283 -21.58 -34.78 -2.36
CA SER A 283 -22.23 -35.55 -1.32
C SER A 283 -21.41 -35.47 -0.03
N GLY A 284 -21.55 -34.38 0.71
CA GLY A 284 -20.96 -34.24 2.05
C GLY A 284 -21.72 -35.09 3.06
N HIS A 285 -21.03 -35.91 3.83
CA HIS A 285 -21.57 -36.49 5.06
C HIS A 285 -21.64 -35.38 6.11
N TYR A 286 -22.85 -35.03 6.56
CA TYR A 286 -23.09 -34.06 7.61
C TYR A 286 -23.36 -34.82 8.93
N PRO A 287 -22.42 -34.90 9.88
CA PRO A 287 -22.60 -35.67 11.11
C PRO A 287 -23.80 -35.18 11.96
N PHE A 288 -24.22 -33.93 11.75
CA PHE A 288 -25.37 -33.31 12.42
C PHE A 288 -26.41 -32.75 11.42
N GLY A 289 -26.29 -33.09 10.13
CA GLY A 289 -27.29 -32.73 9.14
C GLY A 289 -28.44 -33.73 9.13
N PRO A 290 -29.62 -33.37 8.57
CA PRO A 290 -30.70 -34.33 8.40
C PRO A 290 -30.22 -35.52 7.55
N ASP A 291 -30.52 -36.75 7.99
CA ASP A 291 -30.17 -37.97 7.25
C ASP A 291 -30.70 -37.87 5.81
N PRO A 292 -29.83 -37.87 4.79
CA PRO A 292 -30.23 -37.70 3.39
C PRO A 292 -31.21 -38.79 2.91
N ARG A 293 -31.29 -39.95 3.59
CA ARG A 293 -32.29 -41.00 3.31
C ARG A 293 -33.71 -40.62 3.78
N ARG A 294 -33.85 -39.57 4.60
CA ARG A 294 -35.12 -39.04 5.10
C ARG A 294 -35.53 -37.73 4.45
N LEU A 295 -34.74 -37.22 3.49
CA LEU A 295 -35.08 -36.03 2.74
C LEU A 295 -36.06 -36.38 1.62
N GLY A 296 -37.31 -35.93 1.78
CA GLY A 296 -38.30 -35.92 0.71
C GLY A 296 -38.35 -34.54 0.05
N LEU A 297 -38.47 -34.50 -1.28
CA LEU A 297 -38.71 -33.26 -2.01
C LEU A 297 -40.03 -32.63 -1.52
N ARG A 298 -39.97 -31.54 -0.76
CA ARG A 298 -41.17 -30.83 -0.26
C ARG A 298 -41.80 -29.89 -1.30
N GLY A 299 -41.06 -29.54 -2.34
CA GLY A 299 -41.53 -28.69 -3.41
C GLY A 299 -40.43 -28.47 -4.44
N LYS A 300 -40.84 -28.32 -5.69
CA LYS A 300 -39.99 -27.86 -6.78
C LYS A 300 -40.61 -26.55 -7.26
N LEU A 301 -39.85 -25.46 -7.18
CA LEU A 301 -40.25 -24.19 -7.77
C LEU A 301 -39.56 -24.09 -9.13
N ASP A 302 -40.34 -24.05 -10.20
CA ASP A 302 -39.82 -23.74 -11.52
C ASP A 302 -39.64 -22.23 -11.60
N LEU A 303 -38.40 -21.77 -11.71
CA LEU A 303 -38.05 -20.35 -11.66
C LEU A 303 -38.31 -19.63 -12.99
N GLY A 304 -38.87 -20.30 -13.99
CA GLY A 304 -39.48 -19.66 -15.17
C GLY A 304 -38.60 -18.59 -15.81
N GLY A 305 -37.46 -18.99 -16.36
CA GLY A 305 -36.57 -18.10 -17.10
C GLY A 305 -35.38 -18.88 -17.62
N GLU A 306 -35.10 -18.75 -18.92
CA GLU A 306 -33.97 -19.39 -19.59
C GLU A 306 -32.67 -19.07 -18.85
N ALA A 307 -32.13 -20.06 -18.14
CA ALA A 307 -30.77 -20.01 -17.63
C ALA A 307 -29.81 -20.16 -18.83
N ALA A 308 -29.58 -19.07 -19.56
CA ALA A 308 -28.49 -18.98 -20.51
C ALA A 308 -27.18 -18.84 -19.74
N TRP A 309 -26.46 -19.94 -19.59
CA TRP A 309 -25.06 -19.97 -19.19
C TRP A 309 -24.21 -19.65 -20.42
N PRO A 310 -23.34 -18.62 -20.41
CA PRO A 310 -22.40 -18.44 -21.50
C PRO A 310 -21.32 -19.54 -21.40
N GLY A 311 -21.13 -20.25 -22.51
CA GLY A 311 -19.95 -21.07 -22.77
C GLY A 311 -18.73 -20.21 -23.12
#